data_AF-A0A161IWX0-F1
#
_entry.id   AF-A0A161IWX0-F1
#
_cell.length_a   1.000
_cell.length_b   1.000
_cell.length_c   1.000
_cell.angle_alpha   90.00
_cell.angle_beta   90.00
_cell.angle_gamma   90.00
#
_symmetry.space_group_name_H-M   'P 1'
#
loop_
_entity.id
_entity.type
_entity.pdbx_description
1 polymer ?
#
loop_
_entity_poly.entity_id
_entity_poly.type
_entity_poly.pdbx_seq_one_letter_code
_entity_poly.pdbx_strand_id
1 'polypeptide(L)'
;MLTPRRIVMAARLGFALAALGMAVLMLGPFQGLEQVFGLNDKAAHVIAFYGLASGLFLIAPNQRRDDLALYVIAAAFGAELLQALTGRSVSVIDFLAGAAGVAAAWAPGRIEQLRQAFRRYPDMTLAEIDRLDRRLRRRRVETSRPSVAVLRP
;
A
#
# COMPACT_ATOMS: atom_id res chain seq x y z
N MET A 1 19.04 -16.97 16.84
CA MET A 1 18.84 -17.30 15.41
C MET A 1 17.71 -16.45 14.85
N LEU A 2 17.94 -15.70 13.78
CA LEU A 2 16.91 -14.92 13.07
C LEU A 2 16.00 -15.90 12.31
N THR A 3 14.81 -16.17 12.83
CA THR A 3 13.80 -16.90 12.08
C THR A 3 13.09 -15.95 11.10
N PRO A 4 12.61 -16.43 9.94
CA PRO A 4 11.83 -15.59 9.01
C PRO A 4 10.67 -14.87 9.69
N ARG A 5 10.05 -15.52 10.69
CA ARG A 5 8.98 -14.93 11.51
C ARG A 5 9.45 -13.74 12.35
N ARG A 6 10.65 -13.80 12.94
CA ARG A 6 11.26 -12.69 13.69
C ARG A 6 11.68 -11.55 12.76
N ILE A 7 12.16 -11.85 11.55
CA ILE A 7 12.49 -10.84 10.53
C ILE A 7 11.24 -10.06 10.12
N VAL A 8 10.15 -10.76 9.78
CA VAL A 8 8.88 -10.11 9.41
C VAL A 8 8.30 -9.30 10.57
N MET A 9 8.41 -9.81 11.81
CA MET A 9 7.96 -9.09 12.99
C MET A 9 8.77 -7.81 13.22
N ALA A 10 10.10 -7.88 13.10
CA ALA A 10 10.96 -6.70 13.20
C ALA A 10 10.67 -5.68 12.09
N ALA A 11 10.45 -6.14 10.86
CA ALA A 11 10.08 -5.28 9.74
C ALA A 11 8.72 -4.60 9.97
N ARG A 12 7.73 -5.32 10.52
CA ARG A 12 6.42 -4.75 10.91
C ARG A 12 6.55 -3.71 12.01
N LEU A 13 7.38 -3.98 13.02
CA LEU A 13 7.62 -3.03 14.10
C LEU A 13 8.33 -1.78 13.57
N GLY A 14 9.37 -1.95 12.76
CA GLY A 14 10.08 -0.84 12.11
C GLY A 14 9.14 -0.01 11.23
N PHE A 15 8.28 -0.67 10.45
CA PHE A 15 7.25 0.00 9.67
C PHE A 15 6.26 0.78 10.55
N ALA A 16 5.77 0.18 11.64
CA ALA A 16 4.85 0.86 12.55
C ALA A 16 5.48 2.10 13.18
N LEU A 17 6.75 2.01 13.61
CA LEU A 17 7.49 3.15 14.15
C LEU A 17 7.72 4.23 13.09
N ALA A 18 8.07 3.85 11.85
CA ALA A 18 8.23 4.80 10.75
C ALA A 18 6.92 5.50 10.37
N ALA A 19 5.81 4.74 10.30
CA ALA A 19 4.49 5.29 10.02
C ALA A 19 4.01 6.24 11.13
N LEU A 20 4.28 5.90 12.39
CA LEU A 20 4.01 6.79 13.53
C LEU A 20 4.86 8.06 13.45
N GLY A 21 6.17 7.93 13.16
CA GLY A 21 7.06 9.07 12.98
C GLY A 21 6.59 10.01 11.86
N MET A 22 6.17 9.45 10.72
CA MET A 22 5.57 10.20 9.62
C MET A 22 4.31 10.94 10.06
N ALA A 23 3.40 10.29 10.78
CA ALA A 23 2.17 10.94 11.28
C ALA A 23 2.49 12.12 12.23
N VAL A 24 3.48 11.95 13.12
CA VAL A 24 3.94 13.03 14.01
C VAL A 24 4.54 14.19 13.23
N LEU A 25 5.36 13.92 12.21
CA LEU A 25 5.94 14.98 11.37
C LEU A 25 4.88 15.75 10.58
N MET A 26 3.87 15.05 10.05
CA MET A 26 2.81 15.68 9.25
C MET A 26 1.77 16.45 10.07
N LEU A 27 1.44 15.97 11.27
CA LEU A 27 0.42 16.59 12.14
C LEU A 27 1.02 17.56 13.15
N GLY A 28 2.31 17.41 13.48
CA GLY A 28 3.00 18.26 14.42
C GLY A 28 3.39 19.63 13.85
N PRO A 29 3.89 20.55 14.70
CA PRO A 29 4.32 21.89 14.32
C PRO A 29 5.69 21.88 13.62
N PHE A 30 5.92 20.91 12.74
CA PHE A 30 7.23 20.63 12.12
C PHE A 30 7.28 20.99 10.63
N GLN A 31 6.42 21.91 10.18
CA GLN A 31 6.45 22.42 8.81
C GLN A 31 7.81 23.05 8.49
N GLY A 32 8.32 22.81 7.28
CA GLY A 32 9.60 23.32 6.83
C GLY A 32 10.80 22.44 7.16
N LEU A 33 10.65 21.37 7.95
CA LEU A 33 11.73 20.40 8.18
C LEU A 33 12.22 19.75 6.88
N GLU A 34 11.32 19.58 5.91
CA GLU A 34 11.63 19.07 4.59
C GLU A 34 12.66 19.93 3.84
N GLN A 35 12.71 21.23 4.13
CA GLN A 35 13.65 22.16 3.51
C GLN A 35 15.10 21.90 3.96
N VAL A 36 15.29 21.33 5.14
CA VAL A 36 16.62 20.88 5.61
C VAL A 36 17.18 19.79 4.69
N PHE A 37 16.29 19.01 4.07
CA PHE A 37 16.65 18.00 3.08
C PHE A 37 16.59 18.52 1.63
N GLY A 38 16.39 19.84 1.44
CA GLY A 38 16.25 20.45 0.11
C GLY A 38 14.96 20.05 -0.62
N LEU A 39 13.98 19.51 0.09
CA LEU A 39 12.70 19.12 -0.47
C LEU A 39 11.69 20.26 -0.32
N ASN A 40 10.81 20.40 -1.32
CA ASN A 40 9.57 21.14 -1.12
C ASN A 40 8.53 20.24 -0.44
N ASP A 41 7.52 20.85 0.16
CA ASP A 41 6.46 20.18 0.91
C ASP A 41 5.77 19.06 0.10
N LYS A 42 5.53 19.30 -1.18
CA LYS A 42 4.89 18.32 -2.09
C LYS A 42 5.79 17.11 -2.34
N ALA A 43 7.08 17.34 -2.55
CA ALA A 43 8.06 16.27 -2.74
C ALA A 43 8.19 15.43 -1.47
N ALA A 44 8.15 16.05 -0.30
CA ALA A 44 8.13 15.35 0.98
C ALA A 44 6.89 14.45 1.10
N HIS A 45 5.69 14.93 0.72
CA HIS A 45 4.48 14.11 0.68
C HIS A 45 4.60 12.93 -0.28
N VAL A 46 5.08 13.14 -1.51
CA VAL A 46 5.29 12.07 -2.49
C VAL A 46 6.22 10.99 -1.92
N ILE A 47 7.37 11.38 -1.36
CA ILE A 47 8.36 10.44 -0.81
C ILE A 47 7.80 9.69 0.40
N ALA A 48 7.11 10.40 1.30
CA ALA A 48 6.56 9.82 2.51
C ALA A 48 5.50 8.76 2.19
N PHE A 49 4.54 9.07 1.32
CA PHE A 49 3.50 8.12 0.92
C PHE A 49 4.02 7.01 -0.01
N TYR A 50 5.04 7.28 -0.84
CA TYR A 50 5.76 6.23 -1.57
C TYR A 50 6.41 5.22 -0.61
N GLY A 51 7.12 5.71 0.40
CA GLY A 51 7.76 4.88 1.42
C GLY A 51 6.74 4.09 2.24
N LEU A 52 5.64 4.74 2.64
CA LEU A 52 4.55 4.09 3.38
C LEU A 52 3.89 2.97 2.56
N ALA A 53 3.57 3.22 1.28
CA ALA A 53 3.01 2.20 0.40
C ALA A 53 3.99 1.03 0.16
N SER A 54 5.26 1.35 -0.12
CA SER A 54 6.29 0.34 -0.38
C SER A 54 6.56 -0.54 0.85
N GLY A 55 6.65 0.09 2.02
CA GLY A 55 6.80 -0.61 3.30
C GLY A 55 5.61 -1.52 3.56
N LEU A 56 4.39 -1.04 3.33
CA LEU A 56 3.18 -1.84 3.52
C LEU A 56 3.13 -3.06 2.60
N PHE A 57 3.52 -2.91 1.32
CA PHE A 57 3.63 -4.02 0.37
C PHE A 57 4.65 -5.08 0.80
N LEU A 58 5.72 -4.66 1.49
CA LEU A 58 6.76 -5.57 1.98
C LEU A 58 6.29 -6.37 3.21
N ILE A 59 5.62 -5.72 4.16
CA ILE A 59 5.24 -6.35 5.44
C ILE A 59 3.92 -7.15 5.40
N ALA A 60 3.11 -6.93 4.36
CA ALA A 60 1.82 -7.58 4.14
C ALA A 60 1.78 -8.37 2.81
N PRO A 61 2.68 -9.36 2.60
CA PRO A 61 2.80 -10.07 1.33
C PRO A 61 1.57 -10.91 0.95
N ASN A 62 0.71 -11.24 1.91
CA ASN A 62 -0.50 -12.03 1.70
C ASN A 62 -1.72 -11.17 1.33
N GLN A 63 -1.60 -9.84 1.35
CA GLN A 63 -2.67 -8.91 1.01
C GLN A 63 -2.54 -8.45 -0.44
N ARG A 64 -3.67 -8.08 -1.06
CA ARG A 64 -3.65 -7.59 -2.45
C ARG A 64 -2.99 -6.22 -2.48
N ARG A 65 -2.05 -6.01 -3.39
CA ARG A 65 -1.39 -4.71 -3.58
C ARG A 65 -2.39 -3.58 -3.86
N ASP A 66 -3.49 -3.88 -4.56
CA ASP A 66 -4.53 -2.91 -4.87
C ASP A 66 -5.26 -2.43 -3.60
N ASP A 67 -5.63 -3.37 -2.72
CA ASP A 67 -6.30 -3.07 -1.45
C ASP A 67 -5.36 -2.27 -0.54
N LEU A 68 -4.08 -2.66 -0.48
CA LEU A 68 -3.06 -1.95 0.28
C LEU A 68 -2.83 -0.53 -0.26
N ALA A 69 -2.77 -0.35 -1.58
CA ALA A 69 -2.65 0.98 -2.19
C ALA A 69 -3.86 1.86 -1.84
N LEU A 70 -5.07 1.29 -1.90
CA LEU A 70 -6.30 2.00 -1.53
C LEU A 70 -6.29 2.42 -0.06
N TYR A 71 -5.83 1.56 0.86
CA TYR A 71 -5.68 1.93 2.27
C TYR A 71 -4.73 3.11 2.46
N VAL A 72 -3.62 3.15 1.74
CA VAL A 72 -2.65 4.25 1.86
C VAL A 72 -3.20 5.54 1.25
N ILE A 73 -3.93 5.48 0.13
CA ILE A 73 -4.63 6.64 -0.44
C ILE A 73 -5.69 7.17 0.54
N ALA A 74 -6.46 6.28 1.16
CA ALA A 74 -7.42 6.65 2.20
C ALA A 74 -6.73 7.29 3.41
N ALA A 75 -5.54 6.79 3.79
CA ALA A 75 -4.72 7.40 4.83
C ALA A 75 -4.20 8.78 4.44
N ALA A 76 -3.85 9.02 3.17
CA ALA A 76 -3.47 10.35 2.68
C ALA A 76 -4.62 11.34 2.80
N PHE A 77 -5.83 10.94 2.41
CA PHE A 77 -7.02 11.76 2.62
C PHE A 77 -7.31 11.99 4.11
N GLY A 78 -7.17 10.96 4.94
CA GLY A 78 -7.32 11.07 6.38
C GLY A 78 -6.31 12.04 7.01
N ALA A 79 -5.06 12.07 6.52
CA ALA A 79 -4.04 12.99 7.01
C ALA A 79 -4.43 14.46 6.78
N GLU A 80 -4.97 14.79 5.59
CA GLU A 80 -5.50 16.13 5.31
C GLU A 80 -6.63 16.53 6.27
N LEU A 81 -7.57 15.60 6.51
CA LEU A 81 -8.68 15.85 7.44
C LEU A 81 -8.18 16.06 8.87
N LEU A 82 -7.19 15.28 9.29
CA LEU A 82 -6.57 15.44 10.61
C LEU A 82 -5.79 16.76 10.71
N GLN A 83 -5.11 17.19 9.65
CA GLN A 83 -4.48 18.51 9.60
C GLN A 83 -5.49 19.64 9.74
N ALA A 84 -6.69 19.51 9.16
CA ALA A 84 -7.78 20.46 9.36
C ALA A 84 -8.14 20.65 10.84
N LEU A 85 -8.15 19.57 11.61
CA LEU A 85 -8.41 19.61 13.06
C LEU A 85 -7.28 20.26 13.87
N THR A 86 -6.06 20.28 13.32
CA THR A 86 -4.91 20.99 13.92
C THR A 86 -4.92 22.49 13.63
N GLY A 87 -5.93 23.00 12.91
CA GLY A 87 -6.03 24.41 12.51
C GLY A 87 -5.29 24.74 11.20
N ARG A 88 -4.83 23.73 10.45
CA ARG A 88 -4.22 23.91 9.12
C ARG A 88 -5.27 23.90 8.01
N SER A 89 -4.97 24.55 6.90
CA SER A 89 -5.82 24.48 5.71
C SER A 89 -5.69 23.12 5.03
N VAL A 90 -6.82 22.51 4.68
CA VAL A 90 -6.87 21.31 3.83
C VAL A 90 -6.30 21.65 2.46
N SER A 91 -5.42 20.80 1.95
CA SER A 91 -4.77 20.99 0.66
C SER A 91 -5.04 19.81 -0.24
N VAL A 92 -5.87 20.05 -1.26
CA VAL A 92 -6.11 19.05 -2.32
C VAL A 92 -4.80 18.67 -3.01
N ILE A 93 -3.84 19.60 -3.09
CA ILE A 93 -2.56 19.35 -3.74
C ILE A 93 -1.69 18.40 -2.92
N ASP A 94 -1.72 18.48 -1.59
CA ASP A 94 -0.93 17.61 -0.72
C ASP A 94 -1.51 16.19 -0.66
N PHE A 95 -2.85 16.08 -0.71
CA PHE A 95 -3.53 14.81 -0.99
C PHE A 95 -3.07 14.20 -2.33
N LEU A 96 -3.08 14.99 -3.41
CA LEU A 96 -2.65 14.52 -4.74
C LEU A 96 -1.18 14.13 -4.76
N ALA A 97 -0.32 14.84 -4.04
CA ALA A 97 1.08 14.49 -3.85
C ALA A 97 1.22 13.14 -3.14
N GLY A 98 0.44 12.91 -2.08
CA GLY A 98 0.38 11.61 -1.41
C GLY A 98 -0.08 10.49 -2.34
N ALA A 99 -1.17 10.71 -3.09
CA ALA A 99 -1.68 9.75 -4.05
C ALA A 99 -0.66 9.45 -5.17
N ALA A 100 0.08 10.45 -5.63
CA ALA A 100 1.16 10.27 -6.61
C ALA A 100 2.30 9.40 -6.05
N GLY A 101 2.67 9.58 -4.77
CA GLY A 101 3.62 8.71 -4.08
C GLY A 101 3.16 7.25 -4.05
N VAL A 102 1.89 6.99 -3.70
CA VAL A 102 1.31 5.65 -3.71
C VAL A 102 1.30 5.05 -5.12
N ALA A 103 0.90 5.84 -6.12
CA ALA A 103 0.88 5.41 -7.52
C ALA A 103 2.29 5.03 -8.00
N ALA A 104 3.31 5.80 -7.63
CA ALA A 104 4.71 5.50 -7.97
C ALA A 104 5.20 4.19 -7.34
N ALA A 105 4.72 3.83 -6.14
CA ALA A 105 5.05 2.55 -5.51
C ALA A 105 4.28 1.37 -6.14
N TRP A 106 3.02 1.59 -6.52
CA TRP A 106 2.13 0.55 -7.04
C TRP A 106 2.34 0.25 -8.53
N ALA A 107 2.58 1.28 -9.35
CA ALA A 107 2.61 1.18 -10.82
C ALA A 107 3.62 0.18 -11.36
N PRO A 108 4.89 0.10 -10.89
CA PRO A 108 5.85 -0.88 -11.40
C PRO A 108 5.35 -2.32 -11.25
N GLY A 109 4.71 -2.63 -10.12
CA GLY A 109 4.11 -3.94 -9.88
C GLY A 109 2.96 -4.25 -10.84
N ARG A 110 2.14 -3.25 -11.14
CA ARG A 110 1.01 -3.41 -12.07
C ARG A 110 1.47 -3.55 -13.52
N ILE A 111 2.46 -2.76 -13.94
CA ILE A 111 3.08 -2.85 -15.27
C ILE A 111 3.65 -4.25 -15.48
N GLU A 112 4.39 -4.78 -14.50
CA GLU A 112 4.98 -6.11 -14.62
C GLU A 112 3.92 -7.22 -14.71
N GLN A 113 2.85 -7.14 -13.91
CA GLN A 113 1.71 -8.07 -14.04
C GLN A 113 1.07 -8.01 -15.43
N LEU A 114 0.90 -6.81 -15.98
CA LEU A 114 0.31 -6.61 -17.31
C LEU A 114 1.24 -7.18 -18.41
N ARG A 115 2.55 -6.94 -18.32
CA ARG A 115 3.55 -7.51 -19.22
C ARG A 115 3.54 -9.04 -19.17
N GLN A 116 3.45 -9.63 -17.99
CA GLN A 116 3.36 -11.08 -17.83
C GLN A 116 2.06 -11.64 -18.40
N ALA A 117 0.93 -10.94 -18.21
CA ALA A 117 -0.36 -11.34 -18.77
C ALA A 117 -0.31 -11.36 -20.32
N PHE A 118 0.23 -10.31 -20.94
CA PHE A 118 0.37 -10.24 -22.40
C PHE A 118 1.30 -11.32 -22.96
N ARG A 119 2.37 -11.67 -22.25
CA ARG A 119 3.26 -12.77 -22.66
C ARG A 119 2.61 -14.15 -22.53
N ARG A 120 1.73 -14.33 -21.55
CA ARG A 120 1.15 -15.64 -21.22
C ARG A 120 -0.15 -15.93 -21.98
N TYR A 121 -0.91 -14.89 -22.31
CA TYR A 121 -2.21 -14.98 -23.00
C TYR A 121 -2.31 -13.93 -24.11
N PRO A 122 -1.51 -14.05 -25.19
CA PRO A 122 -1.46 -13.03 -26.24
C PRO A 122 -2.79 -12.88 -27.00
N ASP A 123 -3.57 -13.95 -27.12
CA ASP A 123 -4.82 -13.99 -27.90
C ASP A 123 -6.07 -13.70 -27.06
N MET A 124 -5.93 -13.45 -25.75
CA MET A 124 -7.05 -13.19 -24.85
C MET A 124 -7.21 -11.69 -24.58
N THR A 125 -8.46 -11.23 -24.53
CA THR A 125 -8.77 -9.86 -24.11
C THR A 125 -8.52 -9.67 -22.61
N LEU A 126 -8.29 -8.42 -22.19
CA LEU A 126 -8.10 -8.08 -20.76
C LEU A 126 -9.28 -8.54 -19.89
N ALA A 127 -10.51 -8.49 -20.42
CA ALA A 127 -11.70 -8.94 -19.71
C ALA A 127 -11.72 -10.47 -19.50
N GLU A 128 -11.23 -11.23 -20.47
CA GLU A 128 -11.11 -12.69 -20.37
C GLU A 128 -10.02 -13.11 -19.39
N ILE A 129 -8.88 -12.42 -19.40
CA ILE A 129 -7.79 -12.62 -18.43
C ILE A 129 -8.30 -12.35 -17.02
N ASP A 130 -9.04 -11.27 -16.79
CA ASP A 130 -9.63 -10.96 -15.47
C ASP A 130 -10.65 -12.02 -15.02
N ARG A 131 -11.50 -12.50 -15.95
CA ARG A 131 -12.44 -13.60 -15.68
C ARG A 131 -11.69 -14.89 -15.30
N LEU A 132 -10.58 -15.20 -15.97
CA LEU A 132 -9.77 -16.38 -15.70
C LEU A 132 -9.09 -16.29 -14.32
N ASP A 133 -8.52 -15.12 -13.98
CA ASP A 133 -7.93 -14.90 -12.65
C ASP A 133 -8.98 -15.03 -11.53
N ARG A 134 -10.18 -14.48 -11.72
CA ARG A 134 -11.31 -14.64 -10.76
C ARG A 134 -11.66 -16.11 -10.54
N ARG A 135 -11.67 -16.94 -11.60
CA ARG A 135 -11.97 -18.38 -11.50
C ARG A 135 -10.87 -19.12 -10.74
N LEU A 136 -9.60 -18.86 -11.05
CA LEU A 136 -8.46 -19.49 -10.38
C LEU A 136 -8.42 -19.11 -8.88
N ARG A 137 -8.73 -17.86 -8.55
CA ARG A 137 -8.84 -17.39 -7.16
C ARG A 137 -9.93 -18.12 -6.38
N ARG A 138 -11.12 -18.29 -6.94
CA ARG A 138 -12.21 -19.03 -6.28
C ARG A 138 -11.79 -20.46 -5.94
N ARG A 139 -11.17 -21.17 -6.88
CA ARG A 139 -10.64 -22.52 -6.65
C ARG A 139 -9.60 -22.57 -5.53
N ARG A 140 -8.68 -21.60 -5.47
CA ARG A 140 -7.67 -21.55 -4.41
C ARG A 140 -8.30 -21.33 -3.03
N VAL A 141 -9.35 -20.50 -2.93
CA VAL A 141 -10.06 -20.28 -1.65
C VAL A 141 -10.80 -21.55 -1.22
N GLU A 142 -11.42 -22.28 -2.15
CA GLU A 142 -12.09 -23.55 -1.86
C GLU A 142 -11.12 -24.63 -1.36
N THR A 143 -9.94 -24.77 -1.97
CA THR A 143 -8.93 -25.73 -1.50
C THR A 143 -8.23 -25.33 -0.20
N SER A 144 -8.30 -24.05 0.19
CA SER A 144 -7.72 -23.54 1.43
C SER A 144 -8.67 -23.64 2.63
N ARG A 145 -9.96 -23.92 2.41
CA ARG A 145 -10.90 -24.17 3.51
C ARG A 145 -10.61 -25.57 4.07
N PRO A 146 -10.24 -25.72 5.35
CA PRO A 146 -10.12 -27.04 5.94
C PRO A 146 -11.47 -27.74 5.79
N SER A 147 -11.46 -28.93 5.21
CA SER A 147 -12.64 -29.78 5.13
C SER A 147 -13.12 -29.99 6.57
N VAL A 148 -14.20 -29.31 6.96
CA VAL A 148 -14.92 -29.64 8.19
C VAL A 148 -15.52 -31.00 7.92
N ALA A 149 -14.73 -32.04 8.23
CA ALA A 149 -15.20 -33.40 8.26
C ALA A 149 -16.37 -33.43 9.24
N VAL A 150 -17.57 -33.49 8.67
CA VAL A 150 -18.82 -33.71 9.35
C VAL A 150 -18.69 -35.07 10.05
N LEU A 151 -18.31 -35.04 11.32
CA LEU A 151 -18.51 -36.17 12.22
C LEU A 151 -20.03 -36.29 12.38
N ARG A 152 -20.63 -37.20 11.60
CA ARG A 152 -22.00 -37.65 11.84
C ARG A 152 -21.99 -38.54 13.10
N PRO A 153 -23.01 -38.40 13.96
CA PRO A 153 -23.13 -39.15 15.22
C PRO A 153 -23.33 -40.65 15.01
#